data_AF-A0AAN9HDY0-F1
#
_entry.id   AF-A0AAN9HDY0-F1
#
_cell.length_a   1.000
_cell.length_b   1.000
_cell.length_c   1.000
_cell.angle_alpha   90.00
_cell.angle_beta   90.00
_cell.angle_gamma   90.00
#
_symmetry.space_group_name_H-M   'P 1'
#
loop_
_entity.id
_entity.type
_entity.pdbx_description
1 polymer ?
#
loop_
_entity_poly.entity_id
_entity_poly.type
_entity_poly.pdbx_seq_one_letter_code
_entity_poly.pdbx_strand_id
1 'polypeptide(L)'
;MENTGSPVVSLERQVESVERSIVFLRQEQLSLLHGLHLEILSLQKRCTELTQELNMKPPGRSVPDVHEEEKQLEAHCLEVEEHLQDQQEVQSDLRWELSQKSVLVGALRASLKEKERRFLEELKQRSHRTTVLNTELQQQTEAAAYLSFQLHSAKQKLTQQRQQQRRRPAQLGTDKPPVHPSPQASASSPTVIKPKRRSSSRPSSHLHVERARECVPRERVTGPEEPMAMPDPALFLYPYRHRSRPRPPHRLALQEADGEDAEELDQGASVSRLATTVAKATATTASTTENNAE
;
A
#
# COMPACT_ATOMS: atom_id res chain seq x y z
N MET A 1 -118.41 -10.56 -76.17
CA MET A 1 -117.48 -9.90 -75.23
C MET A 1 -117.14 -10.91 -74.17
N GLU A 2 -115.93 -10.83 -73.59
CA GLU A 2 -115.35 -11.74 -72.58
C GLU A 2 -114.35 -12.79 -73.11
N ASN A 3 -113.13 -12.28 -73.29
CA ASN A 3 -111.90 -12.76 -72.62
C ASN A 3 -111.35 -14.16 -72.93
N THR A 4 -111.04 -14.47 -74.20
CA THR A 4 -110.19 -15.63 -74.58
C THR A 4 -108.72 -15.26 -74.87
N GLY A 5 -108.36 -13.98 -74.79
CA GLY A 5 -107.00 -13.47 -75.02
C GLY A 5 -106.06 -13.49 -73.81
N SER A 6 -106.54 -13.89 -72.62
CA SER A 6 -105.75 -13.85 -71.38
C SER A 6 -104.81 -15.06 -71.14
N PRO A 7 -105.12 -16.32 -71.51
CA PRO A 7 -104.27 -17.46 -71.15
C PRO A 7 -103.07 -17.64 -72.09
N VAL A 8 -103.22 -17.33 -73.39
CA VAL A 8 -102.16 -17.52 -74.39
C VAL A 8 -101.04 -16.49 -74.22
N VAL A 9 -101.41 -15.22 -73.98
CA VAL A 9 -100.47 -14.13 -73.66
C VAL A 9 -99.77 -14.36 -72.30
N SER A 10 -100.40 -15.10 -71.38
CA SER A 10 -99.78 -15.47 -70.10
C SER A 10 -98.70 -16.56 -70.25
N LEU A 11 -98.91 -17.53 -71.15
CA LEU A 11 -97.97 -18.62 -71.40
C LEU A 11 -96.72 -18.13 -72.15
N GLU A 12 -96.88 -17.27 -73.16
CA GLU A 12 -95.77 -16.65 -73.89
C GLU A 12 -94.87 -15.84 -72.94
N ARG A 13 -95.46 -15.02 -72.07
CA ARG A 13 -94.72 -14.28 -71.03
C ARG A 13 -93.99 -15.20 -70.06
N GLN A 14 -94.57 -16.36 -69.73
CA GLN A 14 -93.94 -17.35 -68.85
C GLN A 14 -92.76 -18.05 -69.54
N VAL A 15 -92.89 -18.40 -70.83
CA VAL A 15 -91.79 -18.96 -71.64
C VAL A 15 -90.66 -17.94 -71.77
N GLU A 16 -90.95 -16.69 -72.13
CA GLU A 16 -89.95 -15.63 -72.20
C GLU A 16 -89.28 -15.37 -70.84
N SER A 17 -90.01 -15.46 -69.73
CA SER A 17 -89.45 -15.35 -68.39
C SER A 17 -88.48 -16.49 -68.06
N VAL A 18 -88.85 -17.73 -68.43
CA VAL A 18 -87.98 -18.90 -68.24
C VAL A 18 -86.75 -18.80 -69.15
N GLU A 19 -86.89 -18.38 -70.40
CA GLU A 19 -85.76 -18.17 -71.32
C GLU A 19 -84.77 -17.12 -70.79
N ARG A 20 -85.27 -15.98 -70.31
CA ARG A 20 -84.42 -14.97 -69.62
C ARG A 20 -83.74 -15.56 -68.38
N SER A 21 -84.44 -16.38 -67.60
CA SER A 21 -83.85 -17.05 -66.43
C SER A 21 -82.77 -18.06 -66.82
N ILE A 22 -82.94 -18.81 -67.92
CA ILE A 22 -81.93 -19.76 -68.41
C ILE A 22 -80.70 -19.02 -68.91
N VAL A 23 -80.87 -17.92 -69.64
CA VAL A 23 -79.75 -17.07 -70.08
C VAL A 23 -79.01 -16.49 -68.88
N PHE A 24 -79.75 -16.02 -67.86
CA PHE A 24 -79.18 -15.54 -66.60
C PHE A 24 -78.39 -16.64 -65.87
N LEU A 25 -78.99 -17.81 -65.65
CA LEU A 25 -78.31 -18.96 -65.03
C LEU A 25 -77.05 -19.38 -65.82
N ARG A 26 -77.10 -19.36 -67.15
CA ARG A 26 -75.93 -19.66 -68.00
C ARG A 26 -74.85 -18.61 -67.84
N GLN A 27 -75.23 -17.34 -67.75
CA GLN A 27 -74.29 -16.24 -67.50
C GLN A 27 -73.65 -16.35 -66.11
N GLU A 28 -74.44 -16.65 -65.07
CA GLU A 28 -73.95 -16.91 -63.72
C GLU A 28 -73.02 -18.12 -63.66
N GLN A 29 -73.39 -19.22 -64.31
CA GLN A 29 -72.56 -20.43 -64.39
C GLN A 29 -71.22 -20.16 -65.07
N LEU A 30 -71.21 -19.40 -66.17
CA LEU A 30 -69.97 -19.01 -66.85
C LEU A 30 -69.12 -18.08 -65.99
N SER A 31 -69.74 -17.13 -65.28
CA SER A 31 -69.06 -16.22 -64.35
C SER A 31 -68.41 -16.99 -63.20
N LEU A 32 -69.13 -17.93 -62.59
CA LEU A 32 -68.61 -18.79 -61.53
C LEU A 32 -67.46 -19.67 -62.03
N LEU A 33 -67.61 -20.30 -63.20
CA LEU A 33 -66.56 -21.14 -63.79
C LEU A 33 -65.29 -20.32 -64.06
N HIS A 34 -65.43 -19.10 -64.59
CA HIS A 34 -64.31 -18.20 -64.81
C HIS A 34 -63.64 -17.78 -63.50
N GLY A 35 -64.42 -17.43 -62.47
CA GLY A 35 -63.92 -17.10 -61.13
C GLY A 35 -63.12 -18.24 -60.51
N LEU A 36 -63.67 -19.46 -60.53
CA LEU A 36 -62.99 -20.66 -60.03
C LEU A 36 -61.69 -20.94 -60.79
N HIS A 37 -61.69 -20.74 -62.11
CA HIS A 37 -60.46 -20.91 -62.91
C HIS A 37 -59.36 -19.94 -62.48
N LEU A 38 -59.70 -18.67 -62.23
CA LEU A 38 -58.74 -17.68 -61.71
C LEU A 38 -58.24 -18.02 -60.30
N GLU A 39 -59.11 -18.53 -59.43
CA GLU A 39 -58.72 -19.00 -58.09
C GLU A 39 -57.75 -20.18 -58.15
N ILE A 40 -58.02 -21.16 -59.02
CA ILE A 40 -57.12 -22.30 -59.25
C ILE A 40 -55.76 -21.80 -59.73
N LEU A 41 -55.73 -20.89 -60.71
CA LEU A 41 -54.47 -20.32 -61.21
C LEU A 41 -53.72 -19.53 -60.12
N SER A 42 -54.43 -18.76 -59.29
CA SER A 42 -53.87 -18.02 -58.17
C SER A 42 -53.27 -18.94 -57.11
N LEU A 43 -53.98 -20.02 -56.77
CA LEU A 43 -53.50 -21.01 -55.82
C LEU A 43 -52.30 -21.78 -56.38
N GLN A 44 -52.35 -22.16 -57.65
CA GLN A 44 -51.21 -22.80 -58.33
C GLN A 44 -49.98 -21.90 -58.28
N LYS A 45 -50.12 -20.60 -58.60
CA LYS A 45 -49.04 -19.62 -58.48
C LYS A 45 -48.48 -19.58 -57.06
N ARG A 46 -49.33 -19.44 -56.04
CA ARG A 46 -48.91 -19.42 -54.64
C ARG A 46 -48.22 -20.72 -54.20
N CYS A 47 -48.73 -21.87 -54.62
CA CYS A 47 -48.10 -23.16 -54.37
C CYS A 47 -46.72 -23.25 -55.02
N THR A 48 -46.56 -22.76 -56.25
CA THR A 48 -45.26 -22.71 -56.91
C THR A 48 -44.30 -21.74 -56.22
N GLU A 49 -44.78 -20.57 -55.78
CA GLU A 49 -43.98 -19.59 -55.03
C GLU A 49 -43.51 -20.16 -53.69
N LEU A 50 -44.41 -20.76 -52.89
CA LEU A 50 -44.01 -21.43 -51.63
C LEU A 50 -43.03 -22.58 -51.88
N THR A 51 -43.23 -23.35 -52.95
CA THR A 51 -42.31 -24.43 -53.32
C THR A 51 -40.94 -23.87 -53.68
N GLN A 52 -40.87 -22.76 -54.41
CA GLN A 52 -39.61 -22.07 -54.72
C GLN A 52 -38.98 -21.48 -53.45
N GLU A 53 -39.74 -20.81 -52.59
CA GLU A 53 -39.26 -20.29 -51.30
C GLU A 53 -38.68 -21.38 -50.42
N LEU A 54 -39.31 -22.57 -50.35
CA LEU A 54 -38.79 -23.70 -49.60
C LEU A 54 -37.53 -24.30 -50.23
N ASN A 55 -37.44 -24.36 -51.55
CA ASN A 55 -36.24 -24.84 -52.25
C ASN A 55 -35.07 -23.85 -52.18
N MET A 56 -35.36 -22.54 -52.15
CA MET A 56 -34.36 -21.48 -52.03
C MET A 56 -33.97 -21.22 -50.58
N LYS A 57 -34.81 -21.60 -49.61
CA LYS A 57 -34.42 -21.62 -48.20
C LYS A 57 -33.31 -22.65 -48.07
N PRO A 58 -32.08 -22.25 -47.67
CA PRO A 58 -31.03 -23.23 -47.45
C PRO A 58 -31.58 -24.26 -46.46
N PRO A 59 -31.24 -25.55 -46.60
CA PRO A 59 -31.54 -26.51 -45.54
C PRO A 59 -31.02 -25.85 -44.26
N GLY A 60 -31.90 -25.65 -43.27
CA GLY A 60 -31.45 -25.20 -41.96
C GLY A 60 -30.26 -26.05 -41.53
N ARG A 61 -29.33 -25.49 -40.74
CA ARG A 61 -28.12 -26.20 -40.28
C ARG A 61 -28.45 -27.65 -40.02
N SER A 62 -27.75 -28.55 -40.71
CA SER A 62 -28.07 -29.96 -40.65
C SER A 62 -28.03 -30.40 -39.19
N VAL A 63 -28.97 -31.25 -38.75
CA VAL A 63 -29.00 -31.78 -37.37
C VAL A 63 -27.62 -32.19 -36.83
N PRO A 64 -26.72 -32.86 -37.60
CA PRO A 64 -25.38 -33.18 -37.11
C PRO A 64 -24.46 -31.97 -36.91
N ASP A 65 -24.60 -30.91 -37.70
CA ASP A 65 -23.82 -29.67 -37.58
C ASP A 65 -24.17 -28.94 -36.27
N VAL A 66 -25.47 -28.82 -35.97
CA VAL A 66 -25.95 -28.23 -34.71
C VAL A 66 -25.47 -29.04 -33.50
N HIS A 67 -25.48 -30.37 -33.59
CA HIS A 67 -25.04 -31.23 -32.49
C HIS A 67 -23.52 -31.18 -32.26
N GLU A 68 -22.73 -30.99 -33.31
CA GLU A 68 -21.28 -30.80 -33.16
C GLU A 68 -20.95 -29.44 -32.56
N GLU A 69 -21.66 -28.39 -32.96
CA GLU A 69 -21.57 -27.08 -32.32
C GLU A 69 -21.98 -27.14 -30.84
N GLU A 70 -23.08 -27.81 -30.51
CA GLU A 70 -23.52 -28.02 -29.13
C GLU A 70 -22.43 -28.67 -28.27
N LYS A 71 -21.77 -29.74 -28.76
CA LYS A 71 -20.64 -30.36 -28.08
C LYS A 71 -19.45 -29.43 -27.89
N GLN A 72 -19.14 -28.61 -28.89
CA GLN A 72 -18.05 -27.65 -28.80
C GLN A 72 -18.35 -26.55 -27.77
N LEU A 73 -19.60 -26.06 -27.74
CA LEU A 73 -20.05 -25.12 -26.72
C LEU A 73 -20.02 -25.75 -25.33
N GLU A 74 -20.48 -27.00 -25.18
CA GLU A 74 -20.41 -27.73 -23.92
C GLU A 74 -18.95 -27.89 -23.44
N ALA A 75 -18.04 -28.30 -24.33
CA ALA A 75 -16.63 -28.42 -23.99
C ALA A 75 -16.02 -27.08 -23.56
N HIS A 76 -16.34 -26.00 -24.27
CA HIS A 76 -15.89 -24.65 -23.91
C HIS A 76 -16.49 -24.16 -22.59
N CYS A 77 -17.77 -24.45 -22.32
CA CYS A 77 -18.40 -24.14 -21.04
C CYS A 77 -17.70 -24.86 -19.89
N LEU A 78 -17.39 -26.15 -20.05
CA LEU A 78 -16.65 -26.92 -19.04
C LEU A 78 -15.25 -26.34 -18.78
N GLU A 79 -14.51 -25.99 -19.83
CA GLU A 79 -13.17 -25.38 -19.69
C GLU A 79 -13.23 -24.04 -18.93
N VAL A 80 -14.22 -23.20 -19.26
CA VAL A 80 -14.41 -21.92 -18.57
C VAL A 80 -14.85 -22.10 -17.11
N GLU A 81 -15.69 -23.10 -16.83
CA GLU A 81 -16.11 -23.45 -15.48
C GLU A 81 -14.95 -23.95 -14.62
N GLU A 82 -14.10 -24.84 -15.16
CA GLU A 82 -12.88 -25.32 -14.50
C GLU A 82 -11.94 -24.15 -14.18
N HIS A 83 -11.66 -23.30 -15.18
CA HIS A 83 -10.79 -22.15 -14.97
C HIS A 83 -11.38 -21.14 -13.98
N LEU A 84 -12.71 -20.95 -13.95
CA LEU A 84 -13.38 -20.12 -12.95
C LEU A 84 -13.24 -20.72 -11.54
N GLN A 85 -13.36 -22.05 -11.41
CA GLN A 85 -13.20 -22.73 -10.14
C GLN A 85 -11.76 -22.60 -9.62
N ASP A 86 -10.75 -22.83 -10.46
CA ASP A 86 -9.34 -22.63 -10.11
C ASP A 86 -9.08 -21.21 -9.61
N GLN A 87 -9.64 -20.21 -10.30
CA GLN A 87 -9.53 -18.81 -9.87
C GLN A 87 -10.21 -18.55 -8.53
N GLN A 88 -11.36 -19.17 -8.25
CA GLN A 88 -12.05 -19.03 -6.98
C GLN A 88 -11.25 -19.66 -5.83
N GLU A 89 -10.63 -20.82 -6.06
CA GLU A 89 -9.77 -21.49 -5.09
C GLU A 89 -8.56 -20.60 -4.75
N VAL A 90 -7.82 -20.15 -5.76
CA VAL A 90 -6.69 -19.22 -5.58
C VAL A 90 -7.13 -17.94 -4.87
N GLN A 91 -8.29 -17.37 -5.23
CA GLN A 91 -8.80 -16.17 -4.57
C GLN A 91 -9.13 -16.43 -3.10
N SER A 92 -9.69 -17.60 -2.77
CA SER A 92 -10.02 -17.99 -1.40
C SER A 92 -8.75 -18.17 -0.55
N ASP A 93 -7.70 -18.77 -1.11
CA ASP A 93 -6.40 -18.94 -0.48
C ASP A 93 -5.73 -17.59 -0.19
N LEU A 94 -5.74 -16.68 -1.18
CA LEU A 94 -5.19 -15.33 -1.01
C LEU A 94 -5.94 -14.55 0.08
N ARG A 95 -7.27 -14.67 0.15
CA ARG A 95 -8.06 -14.06 1.23
C ARG A 95 -7.70 -14.65 2.59
N TRP A 96 -7.52 -15.96 2.68
CA TRP A 96 -7.10 -16.63 3.89
C TRP A 96 -5.72 -16.15 4.35
N GLU A 97 -4.73 -16.14 3.46
CA GLU A 97 -3.40 -15.63 3.75
C GLU A 97 -3.41 -14.17 4.21
N LEU A 98 -4.19 -13.32 3.55
CA LEU A 98 -4.31 -11.91 3.92
C LEU A 98 -4.94 -11.75 5.31
N SER A 99 -5.92 -12.60 5.65
CA SER A 99 -6.50 -12.65 6.99
C SER A 99 -5.44 -13.04 8.03
N GLN A 100 -4.68 -14.11 7.79
CA GLN A 100 -3.60 -14.56 8.69
C GLN A 100 -2.53 -13.48 8.89
N LYS A 101 -2.08 -12.86 7.80
CA LYS A 101 -1.12 -11.74 7.83
C LYS A 101 -1.68 -10.56 8.61
N SER A 102 -2.97 -10.24 8.45
CA SER A 102 -3.64 -9.16 9.19
C SER A 102 -3.69 -9.42 10.69
N VAL A 103 -3.97 -10.67 11.09
CA VAL A 103 -3.93 -11.10 12.51
C VAL A 103 -2.52 -10.95 13.08
N LEU A 104 -1.50 -11.45 12.37
CA LEU A 104 -0.11 -11.34 12.81
C LEU A 104 0.33 -9.88 12.96
N VAL A 105 0.02 -9.03 11.97
CA VAL A 105 0.33 -7.60 12.03
C VAL A 105 -0.41 -6.95 13.21
N GLY A 106 -1.66 -7.33 13.49
CA GLY A 106 -2.40 -6.88 14.67
C GLY A 106 -1.70 -7.26 15.97
N ALA A 107 -1.26 -8.51 16.12
CA ALA A 107 -0.53 -9.00 17.28
C ALA A 107 0.82 -8.29 17.49
N LEU A 108 1.57 -8.08 16.41
CA LEU A 108 2.85 -7.35 16.45
C LEU A 108 2.65 -5.88 16.87
N ARG A 109 1.63 -5.20 16.32
CA ARG A 109 1.27 -3.83 16.71
C ARG A 109 0.88 -3.76 18.19
N ALA A 110 0.08 -4.70 18.68
CA ALA A 110 -0.28 -4.77 20.09
C ALA A 110 0.94 -5.03 20.99
N SER A 111 1.83 -5.94 20.59
CA SER A 111 3.08 -6.23 21.30
C SER A 111 3.99 -5.01 21.40
N LEU A 112 4.14 -4.26 20.30
CA LEU A 112 4.95 -3.05 20.29
C LEU A 112 4.38 -1.97 21.23
N LYS A 113 3.07 -1.73 21.19
CA LYS A 113 2.39 -0.81 22.12
C LYS A 113 2.56 -1.23 23.58
N GLU A 114 2.47 -2.52 23.86
CA GLU A 114 2.67 -3.05 25.21
C GLU A 114 4.11 -2.88 25.70
N LYS A 115 5.10 -3.12 24.83
CA LYS A 115 6.52 -2.85 25.14
C LYS A 115 6.76 -1.37 25.38
N GLU A 116 6.21 -0.48 24.56
CA GLU A 116 6.28 0.98 24.74
C GLU A 116 5.72 1.39 26.11
N ARG A 117 4.53 0.89 26.47
CA ARG A 117 3.92 1.13 27.78
C ARG A 117 4.84 0.71 28.92
N ARG A 118 5.42 -0.49 28.85
CA ARG A 118 6.37 -1.00 29.85
C ARG A 118 7.63 -0.14 29.95
N PHE A 119 8.22 0.26 28.83
CA PHE A 119 9.41 1.12 28.84
C PHE A 119 9.12 2.49 29.48
N LEU A 120 7.95 3.07 29.24
CA LEU A 120 7.55 4.32 29.88
C LEU A 120 7.34 4.16 31.38
N GLU A 121 6.78 3.04 31.83
CA GLU A 121 6.62 2.73 33.25
C GLU A 121 7.96 2.55 33.95
N GLU A 122 8.88 1.80 33.34
CA GLU A 122 10.23 1.64 33.85
C GLU A 122 10.97 2.99 33.92
N LEU A 123 10.83 3.82 32.88
CA LEU A 123 11.45 5.13 32.84
C LEU A 123 10.90 6.04 33.96
N LYS A 124 9.58 6.05 34.18
CA LYS A 124 8.94 6.77 35.28
C LYS A 124 9.44 6.26 36.64
N GLN A 125 9.50 4.95 36.84
CA GLN A 125 9.95 4.35 38.09
C GLN A 125 11.41 4.71 38.38
N ARG A 126 12.31 4.61 37.38
CA ARG A 126 13.72 4.98 37.53
C ARG A 126 13.88 6.47 37.80
N SER A 127 13.14 7.32 37.08
CA SER A 127 13.17 8.76 37.33
C SER A 127 12.77 9.09 38.76
N HIS A 128 11.69 8.48 39.26
CA HIS A 128 11.25 8.69 40.65
C HIS A 128 12.33 8.25 41.64
N ARG A 129 12.93 7.07 41.42
CA ARG A 129 14.03 6.58 42.27
C ARG A 129 15.24 7.52 42.26
N THR A 130 15.61 8.06 41.10
CA THR A 130 16.69 9.05 41.01
C THR A 130 16.34 10.32 41.77
N THR A 131 15.10 10.81 41.69
CA THR A 131 14.66 11.98 42.47
C THR A 131 14.78 11.72 43.97
N VAL A 132 14.30 10.58 44.46
CA VAL A 132 14.40 10.21 45.89
C VAL A 132 15.85 10.17 46.34
N LEU A 133 16.73 9.45 45.64
CA LEU A 133 18.15 9.37 45.99
C LEU A 133 18.86 10.73 45.92
N ASN A 134 18.48 11.59 44.98
CA ASN A 134 19.05 12.94 44.87
C ASN A 134 18.62 13.80 46.07
N THR A 135 17.36 13.74 46.48
CA THR A 135 16.90 14.43 47.69
C THR A 135 17.60 13.91 48.96
N GLU A 136 17.82 12.59 49.07
CA GLU A 136 18.57 12.01 50.18
C GLU A 136 20.04 12.47 50.19
N LEU A 137 20.69 12.50 49.02
CA LEU A 137 22.07 13.01 48.88
C LEU A 137 22.17 14.49 49.23
N GLN A 138 21.19 15.30 48.82
CA GLN A 138 21.12 16.72 49.14
C GLN A 138 20.98 16.94 50.66
N GLN A 139 20.09 16.19 51.32
CA GLN A 139 19.95 16.22 52.79
C GLN A 139 21.26 15.85 53.50
N GLN A 140 21.98 14.83 53.02
CA GLN A 140 23.28 14.45 53.56
C GLN A 140 24.32 15.56 53.36
N THR A 141 24.30 16.22 52.20
CA THR A 141 25.21 17.33 51.88
C THR A 141 24.95 18.54 52.78
N GLU A 142 23.69 18.88 53.02
CA GLU A 142 23.30 19.95 53.96
C GLU A 142 23.71 19.64 55.39
N ALA A 143 23.51 18.41 55.86
CA ALA A 143 23.95 17.97 57.18
C ALA A 143 25.49 18.04 57.32
N ALA A 144 26.23 17.60 56.29
CA ALA A 144 27.69 17.69 56.27
C ALA A 144 28.18 19.14 56.28
N ALA A 145 27.54 20.04 55.55
CA ALA A 145 27.84 21.47 55.55
C ALA A 145 27.56 22.10 56.92
N TYR A 146 26.44 21.75 57.56
CA TYR A 146 26.08 22.21 58.89
C TYR A 146 27.12 21.80 59.95
N LEU A 147 27.53 20.53 59.98
CA LEU A 147 28.57 20.04 60.89
C LEU A 147 29.93 20.69 60.61
N SER A 148 30.26 20.90 59.33
CA SER A 148 31.49 21.62 58.95
C SER A 148 31.48 23.06 59.47
N PHE A 149 30.35 23.77 59.34
CA PHE A 149 30.16 25.10 59.89
C PHE A 149 30.30 25.11 61.43
N GLN A 150 29.71 24.13 62.12
CA GLN A 150 29.87 23.99 63.58
C GLN A 150 31.33 23.77 63.97
N LEU A 151 32.05 22.89 63.27
CA LEU A 151 33.47 22.63 63.52
C LEU A 151 34.34 23.86 63.25
N HIS A 152 34.11 24.58 62.16
CA HIS A 152 34.81 25.83 61.87
C HIS A 152 34.54 26.89 62.94
N SER A 153 33.27 27.05 63.36
CA SER A 153 32.88 27.95 64.44
C SER A 153 33.56 27.59 65.77
N ALA A 154 33.60 26.32 66.13
CA ALA A 154 34.28 25.84 67.34
C ALA A 154 35.80 26.09 67.28
N LYS A 155 36.43 25.78 66.13
CA LYS A 155 37.87 26.07 65.90
C LYS A 155 38.16 27.56 66.00
N GLN A 156 37.31 28.41 65.46
CA GLN A 156 37.47 29.87 65.52
C GLN A 156 37.40 30.36 66.97
N LYS A 157 36.40 29.93 67.75
CA LYS A 157 36.27 30.26 69.18
C LYS A 157 37.50 29.84 69.99
N LEU A 158 38.00 28.62 69.79
CA LEU A 158 39.22 28.13 70.46
C LEU A 158 40.46 28.95 70.07
N THR A 159 40.60 29.27 68.79
CA THR A 159 41.73 30.07 68.30
C THR A 159 41.70 31.48 68.87
N GLN A 160 40.51 32.09 68.95
CA GLN A 160 40.30 33.40 69.57
C GLN A 160 40.63 33.37 71.06
N GLN A 161 40.20 32.34 71.81
CA GLN A 161 40.54 32.14 73.21
C GLN A 161 42.06 32.02 73.41
N ARG A 162 42.76 31.24 72.56
CA ARG A 162 44.21 31.09 72.60
C ARG A 162 44.95 32.41 72.32
N GLN A 163 44.44 33.23 71.40
CA GLN A 163 45.00 34.56 71.13
C GLN A 163 44.78 35.51 72.32
N GLN A 164 43.63 35.47 72.97
CA GLN A 164 43.36 36.25 74.19
C GLN A 164 44.26 35.84 75.35
N GLN A 165 44.54 34.54 75.53
CA GLN A 165 45.51 34.06 76.53
C GLN A 165 46.93 34.56 76.23
N ARG A 166 47.36 34.56 74.97
CA ARG A 166 48.66 35.16 74.57
C ARG A 166 48.72 36.68 74.74
N ARG A 167 47.58 37.37 74.81
CA ARG A 167 47.49 38.82 75.08
C ARG A 167 47.27 39.15 76.56
N ARG A 168 47.21 38.17 77.47
CA ARG A 168 47.34 38.44 78.92
C ARG A 168 48.79 38.86 79.19
N PRO A 169 49.04 40.00 79.88
CA PRO A 169 50.39 40.40 80.24
C PRO A 169 51.01 39.32 81.12
N ALA A 170 52.10 38.70 80.64
CA ALA A 170 53.00 37.97 81.51
C ALA A 170 53.59 39.00 82.48
N GLN A 171 53.13 38.97 83.73
CA GLN A 171 53.86 39.61 84.82
C GLN A 171 55.21 38.91 84.96
N LEU A 172 56.24 39.68 84.59
CA LEU A 172 57.59 39.75 85.12
C LEU A 172 58.31 38.45 85.50
N GLY A 173 59.35 38.15 84.73
CA GLY A 173 60.38 37.15 85.01
C GLY A 173 61.48 37.26 83.97
N THR A 174 62.16 38.39 83.96
CA THR A 174 63.38 38.68 83.19
C THR A 174 64.54 37.84 83.70
N ASP A 175 65.22 37.12 82.80
CA ASP A 175 66.63 37.37 82.51
C ASP A 175 67.01 36.84 81.12
N LYS A 176 67.93 37.55 80.47
CA LYS A 176 68.28 37.51 79.03
C LYS A 176 69.79 37.16 78.84
N PRO A 177 70.27 36.91 77.59
CA PRO A 177 71.26 35.87 77.18
C PRO A 177 72.66 36.48 76.81
N PRO A 178 73.62 35.90 75.99
CA PRO A 178 73.43 35.56 74.54
C PRO A 178 74.44 34.56 73.81
N VAL A 179 74.10 34.20 72.54
CA VAL A 179 74.94 33.91 71.32
C VAL A 179 75.56 32.50 70.99
N HIS A 180 74.91 31.82 70.01
CA HIS A 180 75.37 31.07 68.78
C HIS A 180 76.38 29.88 68.81
N PRO A 181 76.46 28.99 67.78
CA PRO A 181 75.71 28.92 66.50
C PRO A 181 75.02 27.56 66.18
N SER A 182 74.19 27.59 65.13
CA SER A 182 73.60 26.47 64.38
C SER A 182 74.67 25.54 63.78
N PRO A 183 74.36 24.25 63.58
CA PRO A 183 74.25 23.81 62.20
C PRO A 183 72.97 22.99 61.91
N GLN A 184 72.32 23.41 60.84
CA GLN A 184 71.84 22.56 59.74
C GLN A 184 70.83 21.44 60.04
N ALA A 185 69.62 21.73 59.55
CA ALA A 185 68.83 20.86 58.68
C ALA A 185 68.35 19.51 59.25
N SER A 186 67.18 19.55 59.87
CA SER A 186 66.20 18.45 59.77
C SER A 186 64.86 19.02 59.33
N ALA A 187 64.83 19.42 58.06
CA ALA A 187 63.58 19.56 57.33
C ALA A 187 62.92 18.17 57.27
N SER A 188 61.96 17.91 58.17
CA SER A 188 61.02 16.81 58.01
C SER A 188 60.19 17.09 56.76
N SER A 189 60.65 16.52 55.67
CA SER A 189 60.00 16.59 54.37
C SER A 189 58.60 15.97 54.49
N PRO A 190 57.52 16.65 54.07
CA PRO A 190 56.35 15.91 53.61
C PRO A 190 56.78 15.15 52.35
N THR A 191 56.42 13.88 52.26
CA THR A 191 56.57 13.05 51.07
C THR A 191 55.76 13.66 49.93
N VAL A 192 56.36 14.62 49.23
CA VAL A 192 55.89 15.11 47.94
C VAL A 192 56.29 14.05 46.92
N ILE A 193 55.35 13.16 46.62
CA ILE A 193 55.44 12.27 45.47
C ILE A 193 55.49 13.16 44.22
N LYS A 194 56.67 13.26 43.60
CA LYS A 194 56.84 13.90 42.29
C LYS A 194 56.11 13.04 41.24
N PRO A 195 55.18 13.59 40.44
CA PRO A 195 54.73 12.93 39.24
C PRO A 195 55.84 13.06 38.17
N LYS A 196 56.23 11.93 37.59
CA LYS A 196 57.13 11.87 36.43
C LYS A 196 56.44 12.55 35.24
N ARG A 197 56.82 13.78 34.92
CA ARG A 197 56.53 14.40 33.61
C ARG A 197 57.30 13.63 32.54
N ARG A 198 56.60 12.81 31.76
CA ARG A 198 56.99 12.48 30.39
C ARG A 198 56.17 13.39 29.48
N SER A 199 56.84 14.38 28.92
CA SER A 199 56.32 15.23 27.86
C SER A 199 56.17 14.36 26.61
N SER A 200 54.92 14.04 26.26
CA SER A 200 54.53 13.68 24.91
C SER A 200 53.26 14.48 24.61
N SER A 201 53.36 15.25 23.54
CA SER A 201 52.39 16.18 22.99
C SER A 201 51.06 15.52 22.61
N ARG A 202 49.97 16.13 23.12
CA ARG A 202 48.57 16.29 22.63
C ARG A 202 48.16 15.75 21.24
N PRO A 203 46.84 15.65 20.90
CA PRO A 203 45.62 15.71 21.75
C PRO A 203 44.64 14.54 21.47
N SER A 204 43.86 14.08 22.45
CA SER A 204 42.64 13.31 22.15
C SER A 204 41.55 13.64 23.17
N SER A 205 40.72 14.60 22.79
CA SER A 205 39.58 15.11 23.54
C SER A 205 38.29 14.36 23.19
N HIS A 206 38.29 13.02 23.23
CA HIS A 206 37.10 12.24 22.82
C HIS A 206 36.80 10.97 23.63
N LEU A 207 37.32 10.78 24.85
CA LEU A 207 37.11 9.49 25.56
C LEU A 207 36.55 9.58 26.99
N HIS A 208 36.03 10.74 27.43
CA HIS A 208 35.52 10.87 28.80
C HIS A 208 34.07 11.37 28.95
N VAL A 209 33.33 11.49 27.84
CA VAL A 209 31.89 11.84 27.86
C VAL A 209 30.98 10.61 27.68
N GLU A 210 31.55 9.42 27.47
CA GLU A 210 30.76 8.26 27.04
C GLU A 210 30.22 7.36 28.16
N ARG A 211 30.72 7.46 29.40
CA ARG A 211 30.30 6.52 30.47
C ARG A 211 29.04 6.93 31.26
N ALA A 212 28.40 8.04 30.93
CA ALA A 212 27.22 8.54 31.65
C ALA A 212 25.91 8.45 30.83
N ARG A 213 25.94 7.89 29.61
CA ARG A 213 24.76 7.79 28.74
C ARG A 213 24.62 6.42 28.06
N GLU A 214 24.94 5.35 28.76
CA GLU A 214 24.66 3.98 28.29
C GLU A 214 23.24 3.49 28.60
N CYS A 215 22.41 4.27 29.32
CA CYS A 215 21.04 3.86 29.68
C CYS A 215 19.98 4.09 28.58
N VAL A 216 20.37 4.49 27.38
CA VAL A 216 19.47 4.56 26.22
C VAL A 216 20.16 3.83 25.08
N PRO A 217 19.59 2.73 24.56
CA PRO A 217 20.03 2.17 23.29
C PRO A 217 20.09 3.31 22.28
N ARG A 218 21.29 3.64 21.76
CA ARG A 218 21.43 4.49 20.57
C ARG A 218 21.03 3.66 19.38
N GLU A 219 19.76 3.28 19.34
CA GLU A 219 19.12 2.95 18.09
C GLU A 219 19.24 4.23 17.26
N ARG A 220 20.09 4.19 16.24
CA ARG A 220 20.08 5.23 15.23
C ARG A 220 18.70 5.14 14.60
N VAL A 221 17.77 5.95 15.09
CA VAL A 221 16.51 6.23 14.42
C VAL A 221 16.93 6.98 13.16
N THR A 222 17.31 6.23 12.13
CA THR A 222 17.00 6.65 10.76
C THR A 222 15.50 6.87 10.81
N GLY A 223 15.11 8.15 10.87
CA GLY A 223 13.71 8.51 10.63
C GLY A 223 13.26 7.87 9.33
N PRO A 224 11.94 7.75 9.10
CA PRO A 224 11.42 7.29 7.82
C PRO A 224 12.18 8.03 6.72
N GLU A 225 12.78 7.26 5.81
CA GLU A 225 13.38 7.82 4.60
C GLU A 225 12.40 8.83 4.03
N GLU A 226 12.87 10.07 3.81
CA GLU A 226 12.04 11.16 3.33
C GLU A 226 11.26 10.64 2.12
N PRO A 227 9.92 10.63 2.15
CA PRO A 227 9.13 9.96 1.13
C PRO A 227 9.49 10.60 -0.20
N MET A 228 10.20 9.85 -1.05
CA MET A 228 10.42 10.24 -2.43
C MET A 228 9.06 10.60 -3.01
N ALA A 229 8.97 11.78 -3.62
CA ALA A 229 7.77 12.18 -4.34
C ALA A 229 7.36 11.01 -5.24
N MET A 230 6.12 10.54 -5.07
CA MET A 230 5.59 9.44 -5.87
C MET A 230 5.84 9.75 -7.34
N PRO A 231 6.34 8.79 -8.14
CA PRO A 231 6.45 9.00 -9.57
C PRO A 231 5.08 9.38 -10.08
N ASP A 232 5.02 10.46 -10.87
CA ASP A 232 3.78 11.04 -11.36
C ASP A 232 2.90 9.95 -12.01
N PRO A 233 1.71 9.64 -11.48
CA PRO A 233 0.85 8.60 -12.03
C PRO A 233 0.38 8.93 -13.45
N ALA A 234 0.51 10.19 -13.88
CA ALA A 234 0.18 10.60 -15.24
C ALA A 234 1.19 10.10 -16.30
N LEU A 235 2.31 9.46 -15.93
CA LEU A 235 3.26 8.90 -16.90
C LEU A 235 2.65 7.81 -17.82
N PHE A 236 1.53 7.20 -17.43
CA PHE A 236 0.79 6.24 -18.25
C PHE A 236 -0.36 6.87 -19.05
N LEU A 237 -0.67 8.15 -18.79
CA LEU A 237 -1.76 8.88 -19.44
C LEU A 237 -1.29 9.69 -20.66
N TYR A 238 0.03 9.76 -20.88
CA TYR A 238 0.60 10.36 -22.09
C TYR A 238 1.06 9.26 -23.05
N PRO A 239 0.66 9.30 -24.33
CA PRO A 239 1.23 8.44 -25.36
C PRO A 239 2.75 8.60 -25.36
N TYR A 240 3.45 7.48 -25.27
CA TYR A 240 4.90 7.36 -25.17
C TYR A 240 5.60 8.11 -26.33
N ARG A 241 5.94 9.39 -26.13
CA ARG A 241 6.90 10.09 -26.97
C ARG A 241 8.26 9.97 -26.29
N HIS A 242 9.19 9.30 -26.97
CA HIS A 242 10.58 9.13 -26.58
C HIS A 242 11.14 10.40 -25.91
N ARG A 243 11.33 10.36 -24.59
CA ARG A 243 12.20 11.32 -23.93
C ARG A 243 13.64 10.97 -24.29
N SER A 244 14.16 11.61 -25.34
CA SER A 244 15.59 11.83 -25.50
C SER A 244 16.06 12.63 -24.28
N ARG A 245 16.61 11.94 -23.29
CA ARG A 245 17.21 12.58 -22.11
C ARG A 245 18.40 13.41 -22.57
N PRO A 246 18.42 14.75 -22.48
CA PRO A 246 19.66 15.48 -22.59
C PRO A 246 20.38 15.34 -21.25
N ARG A 247 21.58 14.77 -21.30
CA ARG A 247 22.53 14.81 -20.19
C ARG A 247 22.90 16.30 -19.96
N PRO A 248 22.86 16.84 -18.74
CA PRO A 248 23.23 18.24 -18.53
C PRO A 248 24.75 18.41 -18.64
N PRO A 249 25.29 19.36 -19.42
CA PRO A 249 26.61 19.90 -19.16
C PRO A 249 26.49 21.08 -18.17
N HIS A 250 27.51 21.24 -17.34
CA HIS A 250 27.62 22.32 -16.39
C HIS A 250 27.55 23.72 -17.06
N ARG A 251 26.74 24.61 -16.45
CA ARG A 251 26.77 26.10 -16.40
C ARG A 251 27.43 26.88 -17.55
N LEU A 252 26.69 27.82 -18.13
CA LEU A 252 26.91 29.29 -18.08
C LEU A 252 25.78 30.04 -18.85
N ALA A 253 25.78 31.36 -18.78
CA ALA A 253 24.63 32.27 -18.76
C ALA A 253 24.10 32.81 -20.12
N LEU A 254 22.97 33.53 -20.03
CA LEU A 254 22.46 34.63 -20.87
C LEU A 254 21.82 34.33 -22.24
N GLN A 255 20.52 34.68 -22.30
CA GLN A 255 19.89 35.61 -23.26
C GLN A 255 19.49 35.14 -24.68
N GLU A 256 18.17 35.27 -24.90
CA GLU A 256 17.44 35.63 -26.13
C GLU A 256 17.17 34.64 -27.28
N ALA A 257 15.92 34.80 -27.76
CA ALA A 257 15.40 34.69 -29.13
C ALA A 257 14.93 33.33 -29.69
N ASP A 258 13.65 33.37 -30.07
CA ASP A 258 13.02 32.87 -31.30
C ASP A 258 12.91 31.37 -31.60
N GLY A 259 11.65 30.93 -31.75
CA GLY A 259 11.11 30.72 -33.11
C GLY A 259 11.04 29.30 -33.65
N GLU A 260 9.80 28.91 -33.99
CA GLU A 260 9.41 28.17 -35.21
C GLU A 260 9.42 26.62 -35.20
N ASP A 261 8.21 26.08 -35.03
CA ASP A 261 7.39 25.32 -36.00
C ASP A 261 7.77 23.95 -36.62
N ALA A 262 6.68 23.21 -36.87
CA ALA A 262 6.41 22.04 -37.72
C ALA A 262 6.72 20.64 -37.12
N GLU A 263 5.70 19.86 -36.72
CA GLU A 263 4.77 19.06 -37.56
C GLU A 263 5.48 17.94 -38.34
N GLU A 264 5.15 16.68 -38.03
CA GLU A 264 4.57 15.69 -38.97
C GLU A 264 4.57 14.29 -38.32
N LEU A 265 3.42 13.62 -38.42
CA LEU A 265 3.13 12.26 -37.94
C LEU A 265 3.30 11.27 -39.09
N ASP A 266 3.86 10.08 -38.83
CA ASP A 266 3.54 8.90 -39.63
C ASP A 266 3.47 7.64 -38.75
N GLN A 267 2.61 6.73 -39.20
CA GLN A 267 1.86 5.71 -38.50
C GLN A 267 2.59 4.36 -38.44
N GLY A 268 2.12 3.45 -37.56
CA GLY A 268 2.13 2.03 -37.91
C GLY A 268 2.47 1.02 -36.82
N ALA A 269 1.43 0.36 -36.33
CA ALA A 269 1.34 -1.06 -35.97
C ALA A 269 2.24 -1.64 -34.85
N SER A 270 1.58 -2.10 -33.78
CA SER A 270 2.14 -3.11 -32.87
C SER A 270 1.05 -4.10 -32.48
N VAL A 271 1.08 -5.27 -33.11
CA VAL A 271 0.33 -6.46 -32.70
C VAL A 271 1.31 -7.46 -32.09
N SER A 272 1.01 -7.86 -30.86
CA SER A 272 1.39 -9.10 -30.17
C SER A 272 2.84 -9.58 -30.22
N ARG A 273 3.46 -9.65 -29.03
CA ARG A 273 4.19 -10.84 -28.52
C ARG A 273 4.84 -10.48 -27.18
N LEU A 274 4.32 -10.99 -26.06
CA LEU A 274 5.07 -11.14 -24.81
C LEU A 274 4.39 -12.21 -23.95
N ALA A 275 4.89 -13.44 -24.01
CA ALA A 275 4.65 -14.49 -23.01
C ALA A 275 5.72 -15.56 -23.12
N THR A 276 6.77 -15.45 -22.28
CA THR A 276 7.78 -16.45 -21.85
C THR A 276 8.99 -15.64 -21.37
N THR A 277 9.61 -15.80 -20.21
CA THR A 277 9.73 -16.86 -19.22
C THR A 277 10.20 -16.24 -17.90
N VAL A 278 9.64 -16.61 -16.75
CA VAL A 278 10.36 -16.53 -15.46
C VAL A 278 10.31 -17.90 -14.83
N ALA A 279 11.46 -18.55 -14.79
CA ALA A 279 11.73 -19.67 -13.91
C ALA A 279 13.10 -19.46 -13.28
N LYS A 280 13.18 -19.87 -12.01
CA LYS A 280 14.40 -20.20 -11.24
C LYS A 280 14.91 -19.13 -10.27
N ALA A 281 14.49 -19.27 -9.01
CA ALA A 281 15.42 -19.40 -7.87
C ALA A 281 14.66 -19.67 -6.56
N THR A 282 14.50 -20.93 -6.17
CA THR A 282 14.29 -21.32 -4.78
C THR A 282 15.13 -22.56 -4.49
N ALA A 283 16.19 -22.38 -3.72
CA ALA A 283 16.87 -23.45 -3.01
C ALA A 283 17.60 -22.86 -1.80
N THR A 284 17.56 -23.63 -0.71
CA THR A 284 18.44 -23.57 0.46
C THR A 284 17.92 -22.77 1.65
N THR A 285 17.27 -23.45 2.58
CA THR A 285 17.81 -23.66 3.94
C THR A 285 17.20 -24.92 4.55
N ALA A 286 18.07 -25.90 4.84
CA ALA A 286 17.75 -27.14 5.51
C ALA A 286 18.19 -27.06 6.98
N SER A 287 17.30 -27.54 7.86
CA SER A 287 17.56 -28.34 9.06
C SER A 287 18.75 -27.97 9.97
N THR A 288 18.42 -27.39 11.13
CA THR A 288 19.13 -27.64 12.39
C THR A 288 18.08 -27.86 13.48
N THR A 289 17.86 -29.09 13.90
CA THR A 289 17.15 -29.40 15.15
C THR A 289 18.00 -30.38 15.94
N GLU A 290 18.40 -29.89 17.10
CA GLU A 290 19.27 -30.50 18.09
C GLU A 290 18.58 -31.68 18.76
N ASN A 291 19.33 -32.77 18.94
CA ASN A 291 19.03 -33.81 19.91
C ASN A 291 19.46 -33.31 21.29
N ASN A 292 18.53 -33.10 22.24
CA ASN A 292 18.83 -33.24 23.67
C ASN A 292 17.56 -33.32 24.54
N ALA A 293 17.61 -34.22 25.53
CA ALA A 293 16.69 -34.40 26.68
C ALA A 293 15.26 -34.85 26.32
N GLU A 294 14.64 -35.87 26.93
CA GLU A 294 14.80 -36.49 28.26
C GLU A 294 14.21 -37.92 28.22
#